data_AF-R5MBL2-F1
#
_entry.id   AF-R5MBL2-F1
#
_cell.length_a   1.000
_cell.length_b   1.000
_cell.length_c   1.000
_cell.angle_alpha   90.00
_cell.angle_beta   90.00
_cell.angle_gamma   90.00
#
_symmetry.space_group_name_H-M   'P 1'
#
loop_
_entity.id
_entity.type
_entity.pdbx_description
1 polymer ?
#
loop_
_entity_poly.entity_id
_entity_poly.type
_entity_poly.pdbx_seq_one_letter_code
_entity_poly.pdbx_strand_id
1 'polypeptide(L)'
;MSTNKEIITDNFCFKVYDVLNPEHLNIKDILKKFKDASEICSNLDDFIANNLIRNKDDGISNTYVIYYMNNPIGILFTNFHPLEEIDGKMLPDEIEICLGIIPRYQNKHLGQTLEREISIKLLEMYPTISFIVASIKDENIRSKKAILNAGYTYFEGNQYHFNRR
;
A
#
# COMPACT_ATOMS: atom_id res chain seq x y z
N MET A 1 -19.37 10.18 -7.53
CA MET A 1 -19.13 9.27 -6.39
C MET A 1 -18.22 9.98 -5.42
N SER A 2 -18.52 9.95 -4.12
CA SER A 2 -17.69 10.62 -3.11
C SER A 2 -16.40 9.84 -2.95
N THR A 3 -15.28 10.39 -3.41
CA THR A 3 -13.95 9.84 -3.09
C THR A 3 -13.77 9.93 -1.58
N ASN A 4 -13.70 8.78 -0.90
CA ASN A 4 -13.38 8.75 0.52
C ASN A 4 -12.00 9.40 0.69
N LYS A 5 -11.98 10.57 1.32
CA LYS A 5 -10.76 11.35 1.56
C LYS A 5 -9.83 10.67 2.55
N GLU A 6 -10.35 9.70 3.28
CA GLU A 6 -9.61 8.92 4.25
C GLU A 6 -10.16 7.49 4.39
N ILE A 7 -9.28 6.58 4.79
CA ILE A 7 -9.60 5.23 5.24
C ILE A 7 -9.24 5.17 6.72
N ILE A 8 -10.12 4.60 7.55
CA ILE A 8 -9.90 4.47 8.99
C ILE A 8 -9.95 2.98 9.35
N THR A 9 -8.96 2.54 10.12
CA THR A 9 -8.88 1.21 10.72
C THR A 9 -8.75 1.35 12.25
N ASP A 10 -8.62 0.23 12.96
CA ASP A 10 -8.56 0.23 14.42
C ASP A 10 -7.36 1.04 14.95
N ASN A 11 -6.21 0.96 14.29
CA ASN A 11 -4.98 1.60 14.75
C ASN A 11 -4.47 2.72 13.83
N PHE A 12 -4.98 2.82 12.59
CA PHE A 12 -4.44 3.72 11.58
C PHE A 12 -5.50 4.58 10.91
N CYS A 13 -5.05 5.75 10.46
CA CYS A 13 -5.80 6.62 9.55
C CYS A 13 -4.97 6.85 8.29
N PHE A 14 -5.56 6.66 7.13
CA PHE A 14 -4.91 6.80 5.83
C PHE A 14 -5.58 7.97 5.13
N LYS A 15 -4.88 9.10 4.99
CA LYS A 15 -5.43 10.28 4.30
C LYS A 15 -4.89 10.35 2.90
N VAL A 16 -5.74 10.66 1.93
CA VAL A 16 -5.29 10.85 0.54
C VAL A 16 -4.17 11.88 0.51
N TYR A 17 -3.07 11.53 -0.17
CA TYR A 17 -1.92 12.40 -0.31
C TYR A 17 -2.33 13.71 -0.99
N ASP A 18 -1.83 14.81 -0.44
CA ASP A 18 -2.15 16.16 -0.88
C ASP A 18 -0.84 16.87 -1.16
N VAL A 19 -0.65 17.23 -2.43
CA VAL A 19 0.56 17.89 -2.93
C VAL A 19 0.74 19.29 -2.39
N LEU A 20 -0.31 19.89 -1.82
CA LEU A 20 -0.28 21.23 -1.20
C LEU A 20 -0.13 21.15 0.33
N ASN A 21 -0.27 19.97 0.92
CA ASN A 21 -0.17 19.80 2.37
C ASN A 21 1.31 19.71 2.81
N PRO A 22 1.81 20.63 3.65
CA PRO A 22 3.21 20.65 4.08
C PRO A 22 3.63 19.39 4.86
N GLU A 23 2.73 18.77 5.63
CA GLU A 23 3.02 17.56 6.39
C GLU A 23 3.22 16.37 5.44
N HIS A 24 2.36 16.24 4.43
CA HIS A 24 2.45 15.19 3.42
C HIS A 24 3.75 15.31 2.61
N LEU A 25 4.10 16.53 2.19
CA LEU A 25 5.37 16.82 1.51
C LEU A 25 6.57 16.45 2.37
N ASN A 26 6.54 16.79 3.66
CA ASN A 26 7.63 16.46 4.58
C ASN A 26 7.82 14.94 4.74
N ILE A 27 6.73 14.15 4.80
CA ILE A 27 6.83 12.68 4.85
C ILE A 27 7.48 12.12 3.59
N LYS A 28 7.05 12.58 2.42
CA LYS A 28 7.64 12.20 1.13
C LYS A 28 9.14 12.50 1.10
N ASP A 29 9.54 13.70 1.53
CA ASP A 29 10.94 14.12 1.52
C ASP A 29 11.79 13.36 2.53
N ILE A 30 11.22 13.00 3.69
CA ILE A 30 11.85 12.10 4.65
C ILE A 30 12.09 10.74 4.01
N LEU A 31 11.08 10.16 3.35
CA LEU A 31 11.18 8.83 2.73
C LEU A 31 12.24 8.79 1.62
N LYS A 32 12.33 9.82 0.77
CA LYS A 32 13.35 9.92 -0.30
C LYS A 32 14.80 9.92 0.19
N LYS A 33 15.04 10.38 1.42
CA LYS A 33 16.40 10.51 1.97
C LYS A 33 16.94 9.19 2.51
N PHE A 34 16.10 8.15 2.62
CA PHE A 34 16.56 6.85 3.13
C PHE A 34 17.14 5.98 2.02
N LYS A 35 18.18 5.23 2.40
CA LYS A 35 18.93 4.34 1.49
C LYS A 35 18.02 3.29 0.82
N ASP A 36 16.95 2.91 1.51
CA ASP A 36 16.00 1.89 1.07
C ASP A 36 14.76 2.51 0.37
N ALA A 37 14.78 3.81 0.06
CA ALA A 37 13.68 4.46 -0.66
C ALA A 37 13.39 3.82 -2.02
N SER A 38 14.44 3.28 -2.67
CA SER A 38 14.34 2.52 -3.92
C SER A 38 13.70 1.14 -3.76
N GLU A 39 13.56 0.64 -2.53
CA GLU A 39 12.78 -0.56 -2.23
C GLU A 39 11.28 -0.27 -2.20
N ILE A 40 10.88 0.97 -1.92
CA ILE A 40 9.48 1.42 -1.97
C ILE A 40 9.08 1.64 -3.44
N CYS A 41 9.86 2.45 -4.16
CA CYS A 41 9.69 2.69 -5.59
C CYS A 41 10.94 3.36 -6.19
N SER A 42 11.19 3.17 -7.49
CA SER A 42 12.33 3.76 -8.20
C SER A 42 12.30 5.30 -8.24
N ASN A 43 11.10 5.90 -8.35
CA ASN A 43 10.89 7.34 -8.25
C ASN A 43 9.58 7.66 -7.52
N LEU A 44 9.69 8.18 -6.29
CA LEU A 44 8.54 8.46 -5.42
C LEU A 44 7.63 9.57 -5.95
N ASP A 45 8.18 10.59 -6.62
CA ASP A 45 7.33 11.67 -7.16
C ASP A 45 6.47 11.16 -8.32
N ASP A 46 7.09 10.47 -9.27
CA ASP A 46 6.39 9.92 -10.44
C ASP A 46 5.33 8.90 -10.00
N PHE A 47 5.67 8.07 -9.00
CA PHE A 47 4.73 7.07 -8.49
C PHE A 47 3.50 7.71 -7.84
N ILE A 48 3.69 8.76 -7.03
CA ILE A 48 2.58 9.54 -6.45
C ILE A 48 1.74 10.19 -7.55
N ALA A 49 2.37 10.88 -8.50
CA ALA A 49 1.67 11.56 -9.58
C ALA A 49 0.85 10.59 -10.43
N ASN A 50 1.43 9.46 -10.82
CA ASN A 50 0.76 8.42 -11.61
C ASN A 50 -0.43 7.82 -10.86
N ASN A 51 -0.30 7.55 -9.55
CA ASN A 51 -1.42 7.03 -8.76
C ASN A 51 -2.57 8.03 -8.62
N LEU A 52 -2.27 9.32 -8.44
CA LEU A 52 -3.30 10.36 -8.41
C LEU A 52 -4.01 10.54 -9.76
N ILE A 53 -3.33 10.24 -10.87
CA ILE A 53 -3.95 10.21 -12.21
C ILE A 53 -4.85 8.98 -12.34
N ARG A 54 -4.32 7.78 -12.07
CA ARG A 54 -5.07 6.51 -12.13
C ARG A 54 -6.32 6.51 -11.25
N ASN A 55 -6.25 7.13 -10.07
CA ASN A 55 -7.41 7.29 -9.18
C ASN A 55 -8.61 7.94 -9.87
N LYS A 56 -8.39 8.85 -10.83
CA LYS A 56 -9.46 9.52 -11.55
C LYS A 56 -10.21 8.58 -12.49
N ASP A 57 -9.54 7.51 -12.93
CA ASP A 57 -10.05 6.55 -13.89
C ASP A 57 -10.66 5.34 -13.17
N ASP A 58 -9.96 4.76 -12.20
CA ASP A 58 -10.37 3.52 -11.50
C ASP A 58 -11.05 3.75 -10.14
N GLY A 59 -10.84 4.90 -9.49
CA GLY A 59 -11.35 5.20 -8.15
C GLY A 59 -10.70 4.42 -7.00
N ILE A 60 -9.70 3.56 -7.26
CA ILE A 60 -9.08 2.62 -6.32
C ILE A 60 -7.59 2.92 -6.14
N SER A 61 -6.85 3.06 -7.25
CA SER A 61 -5.43 3.38 -7.24
C SER A 61 -5.21 4.72 -6.56
N ASN A 62 -4.33 4.81 -5.57
CA ASN A 62 -4.14 6.06 -4.83
C ASN A 62 -2.84 6.07 -4.01
N THR A 63 -2.49 7.25 -3.50
CA THR A 63 -1.45 7.44 -2.49
C THR A 63 -2.08 7.96 -1.21
N TYR A 64 -1.72 7.36 -0.08
CA TYR A 64 -2.15 7.79 1.24
C TYR A 64 -0.96 8.11 2.14
N VAL A 65 -1.10 9.14 2.98
CA VAL A 65 -0.24 9.30 4.16
C VAL A 65 -0.84 8.48 5.30
N ILE A 66 0.02 7.67 5.93
CA ILE A 66 -0.33 6.78 7.02
C ILE A 66 -0.13 7.52 8.35
N TYR A 67 -1.15 7.54 9.18
CA TYR A 67 -1.12 8.08 10.54
C TYR A 67 -1.31 6.97 11.57
N TYR A 68 -0.49 7.00 12.62
CA TYR A 68 -0.62 6.17 13.82
C TYR A 68 -0.63 7.08 15.05
N MET A 69 -1.68 7.02 15.87
CA MET A 69 -1.89 7.94 17.00
C MET A 69 -1.70 9.42 16.60
N ASN A 70 -2.34 9.85 15.51
CA ASN A 70 -2.23 11.19 14.92
C ASN A 70 -0.82 11.62 14.47
N ASN A 71 0.15 10.72 14.45
CA ASN A 71 1.48 11.01 13.93
C ASN A 71 1.63 10.42 12.53
N PRO A 72 2.08 11.18 11.53
CA PRO A 72 2.36 10.62 10.22
C PRO A 72 3.61 9.72 10.29
N ILE A 73 3.48 8.49 9.81
CA ILE A 73 4.51 7.45 9.93
C ILE A 73 5.01 6.92 8.58
N GLY A 74 4.34 7.23 7.47
CA GLY A 74 4.71 6.69 6.17
C GLY A 74 3.73 7.01 5.05
N ILE A 75 3.95 6.36 3.91
CA ILE A 75 3.08 6.39 2.73
C ILE A 75 2.62 4.97 2.38
N LEU A 76 1.38 4.85 1.96
CA LEU A 76 0.79 3.66 1.35
C LEU A 76 0.43 3.98 -0.10
N PHE A 77 0.72 3.04 -0.98
CA PHE A 77 0.19 3.00 -2.33
C PHE A 77 -0.82 1.88 -2.47
N THR A 78 -1.94 2.16 -3.11
CA THR A 78 -2.85 1.16 -3.66
C THR A 78 -2.77 1.25 -5.18
N ASN A 79 -2.56 0.13 -5.87
CA ASN A 79 -2.62 0.06 -7.33
C ASN A 79 -3.66 -0.98 -7.71
N PHE A 80 -4.65 -0.58 -8.49
CA PHE A 80 -5.63 -1.49 -9.03
C PHE A 80 -5.14 -2.09 -10.34
N HIS A 81 -5.19 -3.41 -10.44
CA HIS A 81 -4.91 -4.15 -11.67
C HIS A 81 -6.23 -4.82 -12.09
N PRO A 82 -6.86 -4.35 -13.18
CA PRO A 82 -8.13 -4.92 -13.64
C PRO A 82 -7.94 -6.32 -14.19
N LEU A 83 -9.06 -7.03 -14.32
CA LEU A 83 -9.15 -8.33 -14.97
C LEU A 83 -8.53 -8.27 -16.38
N GLU A 84 -7.45 -9.00 -16.58
CA GLU A 84 -6.71 -9.03 -17.84
C GLU A 84 -6.45 -10.48 -18.30
N GLU A 85 -6.50 -10.70 -19.61
CA GLU A 85 -6.09 -11.97 -20.22
C GLU A 85 -4.66 -11.85 -20.73
N ILE A 86 -3.73 -12.62 -20.15
CA ILE A 86 -2.33 -12.67 -20.58
C ILE A 86 -1.99 -14.11 -20.94
N ASP A 87 -1.50 -14.32 -22.17
CA ASP A 87 -1.11 -15.63 -22.69
C ASP A 87 -2.18 -16.73 -22.49
N GLY A 88 -3.46 -16.37 -22.63
CA GLY A 88 -4.60 -17.29 -22.46
C GLY A 88 -4.96 -17.60 -21.00
N LYS A 89 -4.38 -16.89 -20.02
CA LYS A 89 -4.74 -16.97 -18.61
C LYS A 89 -5.48 -15.70 -18.18
N MET A 90 -6.64 -15.89 -17.54
CA MET A 90 -7.37 -14.80 -16.89
C MET A 90 -6.72 -14.47 -15.54
N LEU A 91 -6.20 -13.26 -15.41
CA LEU A 91 -5.75 -12.67 -14.15
C LEU A 91 -6.92 -11.91 -13.52
N PRO A 92 -7.35 -12.25 -12.30
CA PRO A 92 -8.49 -11.61 -11.66
C PRO A 92 -8.18 -10.15 -11.27
N ASP A 93 -9.23 -9.36 -11.03
CA ASP A 93 -9.11 -8.04 -10.42
C ASP A 93 -8.36 -8.13 -9.08
N GLU A 94 -7.32 -7.33 -8.92
CA GLU A 94 -6.52 -7.29 -7.69
C GLU A 94 -6.14 -5.86 -7.29
N ILE A 95 -5.88 -5.69 -6.00
CA ILE A 95 -5.28 -4.47 -5.47
C ILE A 95 -3.91 -4.84 -4.92
N GLU A 96 -2.87 -4.26 -5.50
CA GLU A 96 -1.53 -4.34 -4.97
C GLU A 96 -1.29 -3.19 -4.00
N ILE A 97 -0.69 -3.50 -2.85
CA ILE A 97 -0.25 -2.51 -1.88
C ILE A 97 1.27 -2.42 -1.80
N CYS A 98 1.78 -1.20 -1.66
CA CYS A 98 3.19 -0.94 -1.37
C CYS A 98 3.32 0.09 -0.25
N LEU A 99 4.29 -0.10 0.65
CA LEU A 99 4.43 0.65 1.89
C LEU A 99 5.81 1.27 2.03
N GLY A 100 5.83 2.53 2.45
CA GLY A 100 7.01 3.24 2.89
C GLY A 100 6.86 3.76 4.31
N ILE A 101 7.40 3.04 5.30
CA ILE A 101 7.36 3.45 6.72
C ILE A 101 8.69 4.12 7.10
N ILE A 102 8.62 5.28 7.77
CA ILE A 102 9.82 5.99 8.26
C ILE A 102 10.58 5.07 9.25
N PRO A 103 11.93 4.96 9.15
CA PRO A 103 12.73 4.00 9.92
C PRO A 103 12.49 3.97 11.43
N ARG A 104 12.25 5.13 12.05
CA ARG A 104 11.96 5.20 13.50
C ARG A 104 10.69 4.45 13.93
N TYR A 105 9.81 4.11 12.99
CA TYR A 105 8.57 3.35 13.22
C TYR A 105 8.64 1.88 12.75
N GLN A 106 9.72 1.45 12.07
CA GLN A 106 9.81 0.11 11.48
C GLN A 106 9.95 -1.02 12.53
N ASN A 107 10.42 -0.73 13.75
CA ASN A 107 10.76 -1.75 14.77
C ASN A 107 9.66 -2.03 15.82
N LYS A 108 8.38 -1.76 15.53
CA LYS A 108 7.29 -1.82 16.53
C LYS A 108 6.17 -2.82 16.21
N HIS A 109 6.42 -3.84 15.38
CA HIS A 109 5.36 -4.70 14.83
C HIS A 109 4.27 -3.92 14.06
N LEU A 110 4.49 -2.62 13.79
CA LEU A 110 3.49 -1.76 13.16
C LEU A 110 3.24 -2.18 11.71
N GLY A 111 4.27 -2.64 10.99
CA GLY A 111 4.13 -3.09 9.59
C GLY A 111 3.12 -4.23 9.44
N GLN A 112 3.25 -5.31 10.23
CA GLN A 112 2.33 -6.45 10.15
C GLN A 112 0.88 -6.07 10.53
N THR A 113 0.69 -5.21 11.54
CA THR A 113 -0.65 -4.76 11.95
C THR A 113 -1.27 -3.87 10.88
N LEU A 114 -0.47 -2.97 10.33
CA LEU A 114 -0.88 -2.06 9.26
C LEU A 114 -1.31 -2.83 8.02
N GLU A 115 -0.46 -3.74 7.51
CA GLU A 115 -0.74 -4.55 6.30
C GLU A 115 -2.01 -5.37 6.47
N ARG A 116 -2.22 -5.96 7.64
CA ARG A 116 -3.42 -6.72 7.94
C ARG A 116 -4.67 -5.83 7.94
N GLU A 117 -4.64 -4.74 8.70
CA GLU A 117 -5.80 -3.85 8.86
C GLU A 117 -6.21 -3.21 7.54
N ILE A 118 -5.24 -2.69 6.77
CA ILE A 118 -5.55 -2.06 5.49
C ILE A 118 -6.09 -3.08 4.48
N SER A 119 -5.56 -4.31 4.48
CA SER A 119 -6.03 -5.35 3.55
C SER A 119 -7.46 -5.78 3.83
N ILE A 120 -7.79 -5.99 5.11
CA ILE A 120 -9.16 -6.24 5.53
C ILE A 120 -10.06 -5.08 5.06
N LYS A 121 -9.62 -3.84 5.29
CA LYS A 121 -10.43 -2.67 4.96
C LYS A 121 -10.64 -2.49 3.46
N LEU A 122 -9.62 -2.74 2.65
CA LEU A 122 -9.72 -2.69 1.19
C LEU A 122 -10.68 -3.77 0.67
N LEU A 123 -10.63 -4.99 1.20
CA LEU A 123 -11.57 -6.05 0.83
C LEU A 123 -13.01 -5.72 1.28
N GLU A 124 -13.21 -5.08 2.42
CA GLU A 124 -14.54 -4.58 2.82
C GLU A 124 -15.06 -3.51 1.85
N MET A 125 -14.20 -2.57 1.46
CA MET A 125 -14.55 -1.45 0.57
C MET A 125 -14.81 -1.90 -0.87
N TYR A 126 -14.12 -2.94 -1.33
CA TYR A 126 -14.19 -3.45 -2.70
C TYR A 126 -14.60 -4.93 -2.71
N PRO A 127 -15.91 -5.25 -2.62
CA PRO A 127 -16.41 -6.63 -2.51
C PRO A 127 -16.06 -7.55 -3.68
N THR A 128 -15.80 -7.00 -4.86
CA THR A 128 -15.42 -7.76 -6.06
C THR A 128 -13.98 -8.25 -6.02
N ILE A 129 -13.12 -7.63 -5.20
CA ILE A 129 -11.73 -8.01 -5.02
C ILE A 129 -11.66 -9.22 -4.08
N SER A 130 -10.99 -10.27 -4.52
CA SER A 130 -10.87 -11.52 -3.76
C SER A 130 -9.65 -11.56 -2.85
N PHE A 131 -8.60 -10.82 -3.20
CA PHE A 131 -7.36 -10.78 -2.44
C PHE A 131 -6.59 -9.47 -2.66
N ILE A 132 -5.70 -9.18 -1.71
CA ILE A 132 -4.74 -8.05 -1.79
C ILE A 132 -3.35 -8.62 -2.04
N VAL A 133 -2.59 -8.00 -2.94
CA VAL A 133 -1.24 -8.41 -3.31
C VAL A 133 -0.20 -7.53 -2.63
N ALA A 134 0.89 -8.14 -2.20
CA ALA A 134 2.11 -7.45 -1.82
C ALA A 134 3.31 -8.08 -2.56
N SER A 135 4.05 -7.27 -3.32
CA SER A 135 5.25 -7.68 -4.03
C SER A 135 6.49 -7.31 -3.23
N ILE A 136 7.27 -8.30 -2.78
CA ILE A 136 8.43 -8.09 -1.92
C ILE A 136 9.65 -8.73 -2.55
N LYS A 137 10.69 -7.93 -2.80
CA LYS A 137 11.97 -8.39 -3.35
C LYS A 137 12.58 -9.51 -2.51
N ASP A 138 13.32 -10.39 -3.19
CA ASP A 138 13.77 -11.63 -2.59
C ASP A 138 14.68 -11.44 -1.39
N GLU A 139 15.55 -10.43 -1.46
CA GLU A 139 16.50 -10.04 -0.43
C GLU A 139 15.86 -9.40 0.82
N ASN A 140 14.60 -8.92 0.75
CA ASN A 140 13.96 -8.21 1.86
C ASN A 140 13.29 -9.19 2.85
N ILE A 141 14.13 -9.89 3.62
CA ILE A 141 13.71 -10.89 4.63
C ILE A 141 12.78 -10.28 5.69
N ARG A 142 12.97 -9.00 6.05
CA ARG A 142 12.18 -8.33 7.09
C ARG A 142 10.74 -8.13 6.65
N SER A 143 10.53 -7.59 5.45
CA SER A 143 9.19 -7.40 4.89
C SER A 143 8.50 -8.73 4.63
N LYS A 144 9.22 -9.75 4.13
CA LYS A 144 8.68 -11.12 3.98
C LYS A 144 8.16 -11.69 5.31
N LYS A 145 8.87 -11.47 6.42
CA LYS A 145 8.39 -11.91 7.73
C LYS A 145 7.17 -11.12 8.21
N ALA A 146 7.14 -9.82 7.95
CA ALA A 146 6.02 -8.96 8.32
C ALA A 146 4.74 -9.34 7.58
N ILE A 147 4.79 -9.53 6.26
CA ILE A 147 3.63 -9.85 5.43
C ILE A 147 3.03 -11.23 5.80
N LEU A 148 3.88 -12.22 6.08
CA LEU A 148 3.44 -13.54 6.54
C LEU A 148 2.75 -13.44 7.92
N ASN A 149 3.30 -12.64 8.85
CA ASN A 149 2.68 -12.40 10.15
C ASN A 149 1.38 -11.59 10.05
N ALA A 150 1.24 -10.74 9.02
CA ALA A 150 -0.01 -10.03 8.73
C ALA A 150 -1.13 -10.98 8.28
N GLY A 151 -0.77 -12.19 7.84
CA GLY A 151 -1.71 -13.24 7.43
C GLY A 151 -1.75 -13.50 5.93
N TYR A 152 -0.78 -12.95 5.19
CA TYR A 152 -0.61 -13.27 3.77
C TYR A 152 -0.01 -14.67 3.59
N THR A 153 -0.27 -15.25 2.43
CA THR A 153 0.35 -16.50 1.98
C THR A 153 1.19 -16.24 0.75
N TYR A 154 2.33 -16.91 0.64
CA TYR A 154 3.13 -16.91 -0.59
C TYR A 154 2.29 -17.45 -1.76
N PHE A 155 2.40 -16.80 -2.92
CA PHE A 155 1.75 -17.22 -4.16
C PHE A 155 2.79 -17.69 -5.20
N GLU A 156 3.42 -16.76 -5.92
CA GLU A 156 4.44 -17.05 -6.93
C GLU A 156 5.47 -15.91 -7.02
N GLY A 157 6.73 -16.24 -7.29
CA GLY A 157 7.81 -15.27 -7.44
C GLY A 157 8.02 -14.43 -6.18
N ASN A 158 7.75 -13.13 -6.29
CA ASN A 158 7.86 -12.17 -5.19
C ASN A 158 6.50 -11.78 -4.59
N GLN A 159 5.42 -12.45 -4.97
CA GLN A 159 4.06 -12.09 -4.60
C GLN A 159 3.53 -12.85 -3.38
N TYR A 160 2.85 -12.11 -2.52
CA TYR A 160 2.16 -12.59 -1.34
C TYR A 160 0.71 -12.13 -1.40
N HIS A 161 -0.25 -13.01 -1.11
CA HIS A 161 -1.68 -12.72 -1.20
C HIS A 161 -2.35 -12.74 0.18
N PHE A 162 -3.15 -11.71 0.46
CA PHE A 162 -4.08 -11.69 1.58
C PHE A 162 -5.48 -11.97 1.05
N ASN A 163 -5.95 -13.20 1.25
CA ASN A 163 -7.23 -13.66 0.75
C ASN A 163 -8.38 -13.22 1.65
N ARG A 164 -9.53 -12.91 1.04
CA ARG A 164 -10.81 -12.79 1.76
C ARG A 164 -11.08 -14.11 2.48
N ARG A 165 -11.40 -14.02 3.77
CA ARG A 165 -11.78 -15.18 4.61
C ARG A 165 -13.29 -15.33 4.66
#